data_AF-I1DYI2-F1
#
_entry.id   AF-I1DYI2-F1
#
_cell.length_a   1.000
_cell.length_b   1.000
_cell.length_c   1.000
_cell.angle_alpha   90.00
_cell.angle_beta   90.00
_cell.angle_gamma   90.00
#
_symmetry.space_group_name_H-M   'P 1'
#
loop_
_entity.id
_entity.type
_entity.pdbx_description
1 polymer ?
#
loop_
_entity_poly.entity_id
_entity_poly.type
_entity_poly.pdbx_seq_one_letter_code
_entity_poly.pdbx_strand_id
1 'polypeptide(L)' 'MPDADSSRQIRDSAGNVLQDGDTVTVIKDLKVKGSSFVVKIGTKVKNIRLVEGDHDIDCKIDGFGAMSLKSEFVRKVQD' A
#
# COMPACT_ATOMS: atom_id res chain seq x y z
N MET A 1 6.34 -32.30 9.81
CA MET A 1 5.42 -31.87 8.73
C MET A 1 5.68 -30.38 8.54
N PRO A 2 6.10 -29.89 7.35
CA PRO A 2 6.24 -28.46 7.09
C PRO A 2 4.98 -27.97 6.38
N ASP A 3 4.05 -27.37 7.11
CA ASP A 3 2.84 -26.80 6.51
C ASP A 3 3.15 -25.40 6.01
N ALA A 4 2.96 -25.24 4.70
CA ALA A 4 3.34 -24.09 3.89
C ALA A 4 2.85 -22.77 4.49
N ASP A 5 3.81 -21.86 4.70
CA ASP A 5 3.60 -20.42 4.82
C ASP A 5 2.95 -19.93 3.51
N SER A 6 1.64 -20.15 3.41
CA SER A 6 0.78 -19.58 2.37
C SER A 6 0.57 -18.10 2.69
N SER A 7 1.66 -17.37 2.89
CA SER A 7 1.63 -15.92 2.90
C SER A 7 1.11 -15.50 1.54
N ARG A 8 -0.16 -15.09 1.47
CA ARG A 8 -0.72 -14.46 0.28
C ARG A 8 0.11 -13.22 0.02
N GLN A 9 1.09 -13.35 -0.85
CA GLN A 9 2.02 -12.29 -1.19
C GLN A 9 1.23 -11.20 -1.90
N ILE A 10 0.95 -10.11 -1.18
CA ILE A 10 0.37 -8.92 -1.79
C ILE A 10 1.40 -8.37 -2.78
N ARG A 11 1.02 -8.29 -4.05
CA ARG A 11 1.88 -7.77 -5.11
C ARG A 11 1.38 -6.43 -5.57
N ASP A 12 2.30 -5.47 -5.67
CA ASP A 12 2.01 -4.15 -6.24
C ASP A 12 1.85 -4.18 -7.76
N SER A 13 1.54 -3.04 -8.37
CA SER A 13 1.33 -2.87 -9.81
C SER A 13 2.54 -3.31 -10.66
N ALA A 14 3.76 -3.21 -10.14
CA ALA A 14 4.98 -3.68 -10.79
C ALA A 14 5.32 -5.16 -10.46
N GLY A 15 4.47 -5.85 -9.70
CA GLY A 15 4.61 -7.27 -9.38
C GLY A 15 5.56 -7.58 -8.22
N ASN A 16 5.98 -6.59 -7.42
CA ASN A 16 6.84 -6.85 -6.28
C ASN A 16 6.01 -7.26 -5.06
N VAL A 17 6.56 -8.18 -4.28
CA VAL A 17 5.97 -8.60 -3.02
C VAL A 17 6.15 -7.49 -1.99
N LEU A 18 5.02 -6.95 -1.55
CA LEU A 18 4.95 -6.03 -0.44
C LEU A 18 5.06 -6.78 0.88
N GLN A 19 5.46 -6.08 1.92
CA GLN A 19 5.51 -6.59 3.28
C GLN A 19 4.90 -5.57 4.26
N ASP A 20 4.56 -6.02 5.47
CA ASP A 20 4.21 -5.10 6.55
C ASP A 20 5.40 -4.21 6.89
N GLY A 21 5.16 -2.91 7.11
CA GLY A 21 6.17 -1.90 7.37
C GLY A 21 6.91 -1.38 6.13
N ASP A 22 6.60 -1.89 4.93
CA ASP A 22 7.30 -1.55 3.70
C ASP A 22 6.92 -0.14 3.19
N THR A 23 7.58 0.32 2.11
CA THR A 23 7.31 1.63 1.50
C THR A 23 6.81 1.46 0.08
N VAL A 24 5.74 2.17 -0.26
CA VAL A 24 5.14 2.16 -1.60
C VAL A 24 5.03 3.56 -2.16
N THR A 25 5.02 3.69 -3.48
CA THR A 25 4.86 4.93 -4.22
C THR A 25 3.61 4.84 -5.07
N VAL A 26 2.80 5.88 -5.07
CA VAL A 26 1.60 5.91 -5.90
C VAL A 26 2.00 6.20 -7.35
N ILE A 27 1.53 5.38 -8.28
CA ILE A 27 1.82 5.52 -9.72
C ILE A 27 0.73 6.29 -10.48
N LYS A 28 -0.22 6.89 -9.74
CA LYS A 28 -1.36 7.63 -10.25
C LYS A 28 -1.71 8.76 -9.27
N ASP A 29 -2.43 9.77 -9.73
CA ASP A 29 -3.09 10.73 -8.86
C ASP A 29 -4.31 10.10 -8.19
N LEU A 30 -4.31 10.09 -6.85
CA LEU A 30 -5.41 9.64 -6.02
C LEU A 30 -5.92 10.82 -5.19
N LYS A 31 -7.16 11.21 -5.43
CA LYS A 31 -7.84 12.19 -4.60
C LYS A 31 -8.41 11.50 -3.38
N VAL A 32 -7.94 11.90 -2.21
CA VAL A 32 -8.44 11.34 -0.95
C VAL A 32 -9.75 12.04 -0.60
N LYS A 33 -10.84 11.29 -0.52
CA LYS A 33 -12.13 11.83 -0.06
C LYS A 33 -12.03 12.12 1.44
N GLY A 34 -12.33 13.35 1.85
CA GLY A 34 -12.24 13.80 3.24
C GLY A 34 -11.00 14.67 3.55
N SER A 35 -10.14 14.95 2.58
CA SER A 35 -9.07 15.94 2.72
C SER A 35 -8.86 16.75 1.45
N SER A 36 -8.31 17.96 1.62
CA SER A 36 -7.85 18.78 0.49
C SER A 36 -6.54 18.26 -0.13
N PHE A 37 -5.99 17.18 0.44
CA PHE A 37 -4.75 16.57 -0.02
C PHE A 37 -5.01 15.60 -1.18
N VAL A 38 -4.31 15.85 -2.29
CA VAL A 38 -4.27 14.94 -3.43
C VAL A 38 -2.94 14.22 -3.38
N VAL A 39 -2.99 12.89 -3.29
CA VAL A 39 -1.81 12.04 -3.40
C VAL A 39 -1.43 12.03 -4.86
N LYS A 40 -0.36 12.72 -5.22
CA LYS A 40 0.08 12.79 -6.62
C LYS A 40 0.85 11.51 -6.97
N ILE A 41 0.92 11.22 -8.27
CA ILE A 41 1.89 10.26 -8.78
C ILE A 41 3.29 10.61 -8.26
N GLY A 42 4.01 9.62 -7.74
CA GLY A 42 5.30 9.79 -7.08
C GLY A 42 5.22 10.03 -5.56
N THR A 43 4.04 10.13 -4.96
CA THR A 43 3.94 10.22 -3.49
C THR A 43 4.34 8.89 -2.84
N LYS A 44 5.34 8.96 -1.96
CA LYS A 44 5.80 7.83 -1.15
C LYS A 44 4.96 7.71 0.13
N VAL A 45 4.48 6.51 0.41
CA VAL A 45 3.75 6.09 1.60
C VAL A 45 4.59 5.03 2.30
N LYS A 46 5.08 5.36 3.50
CA LYS A 46 5.87 4.48 4.37
C LYS A 46 4.98 3.89 5.46
N ASN A 47 5.42 2.79 6.07
CA ASN A 47 4.66 2.12 7.14
C ASN A 47 3.31 1.58 6.64
N ILE A 48 3.33 0.92 5.48
CA ILE A 48 2.14 0.22 5.00
C ILE A 48 1.93 -1.08 5.79
N ARG A 49 0.69 -1.46 5.98
CA ARG A 49 0.25 -2.70 6.61
C ARG A 49 -0.48 -3.53 5.58
N LEU A 50 -0.06 -4.77 5.41
CA LEU A 50 -0.76 -5.70 4.54
C LEU A 50 -1.94 -6.29 5.29
N VAL A 51 -3.10 -6.29 4.64
CA VAL A 51 -4.31 -6.88 5.19
C VAL A 51 -4.93 -7.81 4.16
N GLU A 52 -5.44 -8.94 4.63
CA GLU A 52 -6.17 -9.87 3.78
C GLU A 52 -7.66 -9.48 3.79
N GLY A 53 -8.11 -8.75 2.77
CA GLY A 53 -9.47 -8.21 2.69
C GLY A 53 -9.84 -7.67 1.31
N ASP A 54 -10.80 -6.74 1.26
CA ASP A 54 -11.21 -6.03 0.02
C ASP A 54 -10.17 -5.00 -0.47
N HIS A 55 -9.27 -4.62 0.44
CA HIS A 55 -8.16 -3.71 0.17
C HIS A 55 -6.86 -4.40 0.56
N ASP A 56 -5.91 -4.47 -0.36
CA ASP A 56 -4.68 -5.23 -0.17
C ASP A 56 -3.65 -4.52 0.73
N ILE A 57 -3.74 -3.20 0.82
CA ILE A 57 -2.76 -2.35 1.51
C ILE A 57 -3.51 -1.35 2.37
N ASP A 58 -3.26 -1.37 3.67
CA ASP A 58 -3.70 -0.33 4.60
C ASP A 58 -2.51 0.53 4.99
N CYS A 59 -2.67 1.84 5.06
CA CYS A 59 -1.61 2.73 5.50
C CYS A 59 -2.18 3.75 6.47
N LYS A 60 -1.39 4.14 7.47
CA LYS A 60 -1.81 5.15 8.43
C LYS A 60 -1.04 6.43 8.19
N ILE A 61 -1.77 7.51 7.94
CA ILE A 61 -1.21 8.84 7.78
C ILE A 61 -1.55 9.65 9.04
N ASP A 62 -0.52 10.19 9.69
CA ASP A 62 -0.70 11.07 10.85
C ASP A 62 -1.48 12.34 10.44
N GLY A 63 -2.57 12.63 11.14
CA GLY A 63 -3.51 13.70 10.80
C GLY A 63 -4.64 13.35 9.81
N PHE A 64 -4.60 12.18 9.16
CA PHE A 64 -5.67 11.71 8.25
C PHE A 64 -6.36 10.42 8.73
N GLY A 65 -5.63 9.54 9.41
CA GLY A 65 -6.14 8.26 9.91
C GLY A 65 -5.68 7.07 9.06
N ALA A 66 -6.42 5.96 9.13
CA ALA A 66 -6.18 4.78 8.29
C ALA A 66 -6.74 5.04 6.89
N MET A 67 -5.93 4.76 5.88
CA MET A 67 -6.25 4.91 4.46
C MET A 67 -5.90 3.60 3.77
N SER A 68 -6.86 3.04 3.05
CA SER A 68 -6.64 1.79 2.32
C SER A 68 -6.39 2.09 0.84
N LEU A 69 -5.39 1.43 0.28
CA LEU A 69 -4.94 1.54 -1.11
C LEU A 69 -5.01 0.17 -1.77
N LYS A 70 -5.29 0.15 -3.07
CA LYS A 70 -5.14 -1.08 -3.88
C LYS A 70 -3.74 -1.19 -4.42
N SER A 71 -3.24 -2.41 -4.43
CA SER A 71 -1.90 -2.72 -4.92
C SER A 71 -1.71 -2.38 -6.41
N GLU A 72 -2.78 -2.35 -7.21
CA GLU A 72 -2.76 -1.94 -8.62
C GLU A 72 -2.40 -0.46 -8.87
N PHE A 73 -2.60 0.43 -7.89
CA PHE A 73 -2.31 1.88 -8.03
C PHE A 73 -1.04 2.32 -7.30
N VAL A 74 -0.36 1.39 -6.65
CA VAL A 74 0.89 1.65 -5.94
C VAL A 74 2.00 0.76 -6.46
N ARG A 75 3.23 1.14 -6.16
CA ARG A 75 4.43 0.42 -6.52
C ARG A 75 5.38 0.34 -5.35
N LYS A 76 5.93 -0.83 -5.03
CA LYS A 76 6.98 -0.94 -4.00
C LYS A 76 8.16 -0.04 -4.34
N VAL A 77 8.64 0.72 -3.36
CA VAL A 77 9.89 1.48 -3.43
C VAL A 77 10.78 1.04 -2.29
N GLN A 78 11.98 0.60 -2.67
CA GLN A 78 13.07 0.32 -1.75
C GLN A 78 14.05 1.48 -1.90
N ASP A 79 14.23 2.27 -0.84
CA ASP A 79 15.31 3.25 -0.70
C ASP A 79 16.47 2.60 0.07
#